data_AF-A0AAV7YE27-F1
#
_entry.id   AF-A0AAV7YE27-F1
#
_cell.length_a   1.000
_cell.length_b   1.000
_cell.length_c   1.000
_cell.angle_alpha   90.00
_cell.angle_beta   90.00
_cell.angle_gamma   90.00
#
_symmetry.space_group_name_H-M   'P 1'
#
loop_
_entity.id
_entity.type
_entity.pdbx_description
1 polymer ?
#
loop_
_entity_poly.entity_id
_entity_poly.type
_entity_poly.pdbx_seq_one_letter_code
_entity_poly.pdbx_strand_id
1 'polypeptide(L)'
;MCKNGHSFCQVCIERALRTSKQCPVCRIETTKNSLSRNLFLEKFIKKWKEIQKHHNNDGVYQELENLTKTNNTKDKPRIAIVDLEQLGNLHLGMKQKIKQLNTIATELDKERDLWKMKTHEEQDKNENLENKVAKLEEALQILENDLNSYKDF
;
A
#
# COMPACT_ATOMS: atom_id res chain seq x y z
N MET A 1 -1.21 -14.39 25.25
CA MET A 1 0.09 -13.70 25.34
C MET A 1 0.58 -13.80 26.77
N CYS A 2 1.86 -14.13 26.99
CA CYS A 2 2.42 -14.14 28.34
C CYS A 2 2.79 -12.71 28.79
N LYS A 3 3.19 -12.54 30.06
CA LYS A 3 3.59 -11.22 30.63
C LYS A 3 4.72 -10.52 29.87
N ASN A 4 5.61 -11.29 29.21
CA ASN A 4 6.72 -10.76 28.41
C ASN A 4 6.38 -10.57 26.93
N GLY A 5 5.10 -10.63 26.52
CA GLY A 5 4.69 -10.33 25.15
C GLY A 5 4.75 -11.50 24.14
N HIS A 6 5.20 -12.70 24.54
CA HIS A 6 5.18 -13.85 23.65
C HIS A 6 3.75 -14.26 23.30
N SER A 7 3.46 -14.32 22.01
CA SER A 7 2.14 -14.62 21.44
C SER A 7 2.12 -16.03 20.86
N PHE A 8 1.02 -16.73 21.05
CA PHE A 8 0.83 -18.11 20.63
C PHE A 8 -0.60 -18.30 20.16
N CYS A 9 -0.83 -19.32 19.33
CA CYS A 9 -2.18 -19.82 19.10
C CYS A 9 -2.76 -20.38 20.42
N GLN A 10 -4.07 -20.27 20.63
CA GLN A 10 -4.72 -20.74 21.86
C GLN A 10 -4.43 -22.23 22.12
N VAL A 11 -4.59 -23.06 21.09
CA VAL A 11 -4.35 -24.51 21.19
C VAL A 11 -2.91 -24.83 21.60
N CYS A 12 -1.96 -24.07 21.05
CA CYS A 12 -0.53 -24.25 21.24
C CYS A 12 -0.14 -23.98 22.69
N ILE A 13 -0.56 -22.84 23.24
CA ILE A 13 -0.24 -22.46 24.61
C ILE A 13 -0.99 -23.31 25.63
N GLU A 14 -2.25 -23.67 25.37
CA GLU A 14 -2.99 -24.56 26.27
C GLU A 14 -2.35 -25.94 26.36
N ARG A 15 -1.87 -26.51 25.25
CA ARG A 15 -1.13 -27.78 25.25
C ARG A 15 0.14 -27.67 26.07
N ALA A 16 0.92 -26.61 25.89
CA ALA A 16 2.15 -26.41 26.66
C ALA A 16 1.86 -26.25 28.17
N LEU A 17 0.80 -25.51 28.52
CA LEU A 17 0.39 -25.28 29.91
C LEU A 17 -0.21 -26.51 30.62
N ARG A 18 -0.52 -27.58 29.88
CA ARG A 18 -0.85 -28.89 30.48
C ARG A 18 0.40 -29.61 30.97
N THR A 19 1.53 -29.47 30.27
CA THR A 19 2.80 -30.12 30.62
C THR A 19 3.61 -29.31 31.63
N SER A 20 3.68 -27.99 31.47
CA SER A 20 4.42 -27.09 32.36
C SER A 20 3.67 -25.78 32.56
N LYS A 21 3.56 -25.29 33.80
CA LYS A 21 2.90 -24.00 34.12
C LYS A 21 3.80 -22.80 33.78
N GLN A 22 4.54 -22.86 32.68
CA GLN A 22 5.51 -21.86 32.27
C GLN A 22 5.35 -21.51 30.79
N CYS A 23 5.71 -20.28 30.43
CA CYS A 23 5.78 -19.87 29.03
C CYS A 23 6.86 -20.69 28.28
N PRO A 24 6.56 -21.28 27.11
CA PRO A 24 7.53 -22.08 26.36
C PRO A 24 8.80 -21.35 25.92
N VAL A 25 8.74 -20.01 25.83
CA VAL A 25 9.86 -19.19 25.34
C VAL A 25 10.67 -18.61 26.50
N CYS A 26 10.02 -17.91 27.43
CA CYS A 26 10.73 -17.22 28.52
C CYS A 26 10.76 -17.98 29.84
N ARG A 27 10.10 -19.15 29.93
CA ARG A 27 10.02 -20.01 31.14
C ARG A 27 9.44 -19.35 32.39
N ILE A 28 8.89 -18.13 32.27
CA ILE A 28 8.17 -17.47 33.36
C ILE A 28 6.87 -18.21 33.64
N GLU A 29 6.57 -18.36 34.93
CA GLU A 29 5.32 -18.96 35.40
C GLU A 29 4.12 -18.28 34.75
N THR A 30 3.29 -19.09 34.10
CA THR A 30 2.15 -18.65 33.31
C THR A 30 1.02 -19.63 33.54
N THR A 31 -0.14 -19.10 33.94
CA THR A 31 -1.39 -19.86 34.06
C THR A 31 -2.34 -19.46 32.93
N LYS A 32 -3.37 -20.28 32.67
CA LYS A 32 -4.39 -19.97 31.65
C LYS A 32 -5.05 -18.61 31.90
N ASN A 33 -5.28 -18.26 33.16
CA ASN A 33 -5.91 -17.00 33.56
C ASN A 33 -4.97 -15.78 33.43
N SER A 34 -3.65 -16.01 33.42
CA SER A 34 -2.65 -14.94 33.22
C SER A 34 -2.40 -14.60 31.76
N LEU A 35 -2.98 -15.36 30.82
CA LEU A 35 -2.83 -15.08 29.39
C LEU A 35 -3.78 -13.97 28.96
N SER A 36 -3.25 -12.98 28.24
CA SER A 36 -4.05 -11.94 27.59
C SER A 36 -4.19 -12.19 26.08
N ARG A 37 -5.27 -11.68 25.47
CA ARG A 37 -5.43 -11.70 24.01
C ARG A 37 -4.58 -10.60 23.37
N ASN A 38 -3.92 -10.93 22.26
CA ASN A 38 -3.19 -9.94 21.48
C ASN A 38 -4.10 -9.39 20.38
N LEU A 39 -4.92 -8.39 20.72
CA LEU A 39 -5.91 -7.80 19.81
C LEU A 39 -5.28 -7.17 18.56
N PHE A 40 -4.06 -6.65 18.68
CA PHE A 40 -3.31 -6.12 17.54
C PHE A 40 -3.01 -7.23 16.54
N LEU A 41 -2.43 -8.34 17.00
CA LEU A 41 -2.08 -9.47 16.14
C LEU A 41 -3.32 -10.11 15.53
N GLU A 42 -4.42 -10.21 16.27
CA GLU A 42 -5.70 -10.71 15.74
C GLU A 42 -6.24 -9.82 14.60
N LYS A 43 -6.27 -8.49 14.80
CA LYS A 43 -6.68 -7.53 13.76
C LYS A 43 -5.76 -7.60 12.55
N PHE A 44 -4.45 -7.69 12.78
CA PHE A 44 -3.45 -7.81 11.72
C PHE A 44 -3.66 -9.08 10.89
N ILE A 45 -3.79 -10.25 11.54
CA ILE A 45 -4.04 -11.52 10.85
C ILE A 45 -5.37 -11.48 10.08
N LYS A 46 -6.42 -10.86 10.64
CA LYS A 46 -7.70 -10.71 9.95
C LYS A 46 -7.54 -9.89 8.66
N LYS A 47 -6.93 -8.71 8.75
CA LYS A 47 -6.67 -7.85 7.59
C LYS A 47 -5.78 -8.54 6.56
N TRP A 48 -4.74 -9.25 7.01
CA TRP A 48 -3.86 -10.01 6.12
C TRP A 48 -4.62 -11.12 5.37
N LYS A 49 -5.55 -11.83 6.03
CA LYS A 49 -6.41 -12.81 5.38
C LYS A 49 -7.38 -12.19 4.37
N GLU A 50 -7.89 -10.99 4.63
CA GLU A 50 -8.73 -10.25 3.68
C GLU A 50 -7.92 -9.88 2.43
N ILE A 51 -6.70 -9.36 2.62
CA ILE A 51 -5.76 -9.05 1.53
C ILE A 51 -5.45 -10.31 0.70
N GLN A 52 -5.16 -11.44 1.36
CA GLN A 52 -4.91 -12.69 0.64
C GLN A 52 -6.10 -13.19 -0.17
N LYS A 53 -7.33 -12.98 0.29
CA LYS A 53 -8.53 -13.34 -0.49
C LYS A 53 -8.63 -12.54 -1.78
N HIS A 54 -8.25 -11.26 -1.75
CA HIS A 54 -8.22 -10.44 -2.96
C HIS A 54 -7.08 -10.87 -3.89
N HIS A 55 -5.87 -11.08 -3.37
CA HIS A 55 -4.72 -11.49 -4.21
C HIS A 55 -4.81 -12.91 -4.78
N ASN A 56 -5.50 -13.84 -4.13
CA ASN A 56 -5.72 -15.17 -4.70
C ASN A 56 -6.64 -15.14 -5.93
N ASN A 57 -7.42 -14.07 -6.12
CA ASN A 57 -8.19 -13.86 -7.36
C ASN A 57 -7.35 -13.24 -8.48
N ASP A 58 -6.20 -12.62 -8.15
CA ASP A 58 -5.36 -11.92 -9.13
C ASP A 58 -4.33 -12.84 -9.83
N GLY A 59 -4.33 -14.15 -9.57
CA GLY A 59 -3.50 -15.15 -10.26
C GLY A 59 -2.00 -15.11 -9.96
N VAL A 60 -1.46 -14.02 -9.41
CA VAL A 60 -0.01 -13.82 -9.19
C VAL A 60 0.61 -14.84 -8.22
N TYR A 61 -0.16 -15.38 -7.26
CA TYR A 61 0.37 -16.35 -6.29
C TYR A 61 0.32 -17.82 -6.75
N GLN A 62 -0.46 -18.16 -7.78
CA GLN A 62 -0.50 -19.53 -8.30
C GLN A 62 0.84 -19.94 -8.92
N GLU A 63 1.59 -18.99 -9.49
CA GLU A 63 2.92 -19.24 -10.07
C GLU A 63 3.97 -19.59 -9.01
N LEU A 64 3.98 -18.87 -7.87
CA LEU A 64 4.84 -19.17 -6.73
C LEU A 64 4.49 -20.50 -6.04
N GLU A 65 3.21 -20.83 -5.94
CA GLU A 65 2.77 -22.11 -5.39
C GLU A 65 3.13 -23.28 -6.32
N ASN A 66 3.09 -23.08 -7.64
CA ASN A 66 3.55 -24.08 -8.61
C ASN A 66 5.07 -24.30 -8.55
N LEU A 67 5.88 -23.25 -8.33
CA LEU A 67 7.33 -23.36 -8.13
C LEU A 67 7.71 -24.12 -6.84
N THR A 68 6.84 -24.17 -5.84
CA THR A 68 7.09 -24.92 -4.60
C THR A 68 6.59 -26.36 -4.67
N LYS A 69 5.57 -26.65 -5.49
CA LYS A 69 5.01 -28.00 -5.67
C LYS A 69 5.89 -28.94 -6.51
N THR A 70 6.83 -28.43 -7.30
CA THR A 70 7.74 -29.26 -8.09
C THR A 70 8.87 -29.93 -7.29
N ASN A 71 9.06 -29.58 -6.01
CA ASN A 71 10.14 -30.14 -5.17
C ASN A 71 9.70 -31.33 -4.30
N ASN A 72 8.74 -32.12 -4.77
CA ASN A 72 8.20 -33.29 -4.06
C ASN A 72 9.03 -34.56 -4.33
N THR A 73 10.35 -34.48 -4.17
CA THR A 73 11.20 -35.67 -4.02
C THR A 73 11.29 -36.01 -2.54
N LYS A 74 10.99 -37.27 -2.19
CA LYS A 74 10.87 -37.83 -0.82
C LYS A 74 12.16 -37.77 0.02
N ASP A 75 13.16 -37.03 -0.39
CA ASP A 75 14.33 -36.75 0.41
C ASP A 75 14.03 -35.56 1.32
N LYS A 76 13.99 -35.84 2.62
CA LYS A 76 14.00 -34.81 3.68
C LYS A 76 15.05 -33.77 3.27
N PRO A 77 14.67 -32.53 2.92
CA PRO A 77 15.68 -31.52 2.68
C PRO A 77 16.40 -31.36 4.01
N ARG A 78 17.68 -31.76 4.06
CA ARG A 78 18.63 -31.07 4.93
C ARG A 78 18.37 -29.61 4.60
N ILE A 79 17.76 -28.89 5.55
CA ILE A 79 17.68 -27.44 5.49
C ILE A 79 19.15 -27.06 5.39
N ALA A 80 19.63 -26.84 4.16
CA ALA A 80 20.89 -26.20 3.93
C ALA A 80 20.75 -24.94 4.76
N ILE A 81 21.61 -24.81 5.77
CA ILE A 81 21.74 -23.57 6.52
C ILE A 81 22.06 -22.57 5.42
N VAL A 82 21.03 -21.89 4.92
CA VAL A 82 21.18 -20.83 3.95
C VAL A 82 22.07 -19.87 4.69
N ASP A 83 23.27 -19.70 4.14
CA ASP A 83 24.33 -18.95 4.77
C ASP A 83 23.74 -17.62 5.23
N LEU A 84 23.73 -17.38 6.55
CA LEU A 84 23.08 -16.21 7.14
C LEU A 84 23.62 -14.91 6.52
N GLU A 85 24.84 -14.98 5.99
CA GLU A 85 25.49 -13.94 5.20
C GLU A 85 24.78 -13.63 3.88
N GLN A 86 24.28 -14.64 3.14
CA GLN A 86 23.52 -14.44 1.90
C GLN A 86 22.16 -13.77 2.17
N LEU A 87 21.49 -14.11 3.27
CA LEU A 87 20.25 -13.45 3.70
C LEU A 87 20.50 -11.99 4.12
N GLY A 88 21.63 -11.71 4.78
CA GLY A 88 22.07 -10.36 5.14
C GLY A 88 22.28 -9.47 3.91
N ASN A 89 22.97 -9.99 2.89
CA ASN A 89 23.23 -9.28 1.65
C ASN A 89 21.95 -9.01 0.85
N LEU A 90 21.03 -9.97 0.80
CA LEU A 90 19.73 -9.79 0.16
C LEU A 90 18.92 -8.69 0.86
N HIS A 91 18.89 -8.69 2.20
CA HIS A 91 18.17 -7.69 2.98
C HIS A 91 18.76 -6.28 2.79
N LEU A 92 20.08 -6.16 2.71
CA LEU A 92 20.75 -4.89 2.44
C LEU A 92 20.41 -4.37 1.03
N GLY A 93 20.44 -5.24 0.01
CA GLY A 93 20.03 -4.90 -1.35
C GLY A 93 18.56 -4.44 -1.43
N MET A 94 17.67 -5.08 -0.68
CA MET A 94 16.26 -4.66 -0.58
C MET A 94 16.11 -3.28 0.07
N LYS A 95 16.86 -2.99 1.14
CA LYS A 95 16.85 -1.66 1.78
C LYS A 95 17.29 -0.55 0.84
N GLN A 96 18.32 -0.81 0.02
CA GLN A 96 18.78 0.15 -0.98
C GLN A 96 17.72 0.40 -2.07
N LYS A 97 17.08 -0.66 -2.58
CA LYS A 97 15.97 -0.53 -3.53
C LYS A 97 14.78 0.24 -2.95
N ILE A 98 14.40 -0.02 -1.70
CA ILE A 98 13.33 0.73 -1.01
C ILE A 98 13.69 2.22 -0.94
N LYS A 99 14.95 2.56 -0.62
CA LYS A 99 15.41 3.94 -0.59
C LYS A 99 15.30 4.60 -1.96
N GLN A 100 15.72 3.91 -3.02
CA GLN A 100 15.61 4.40 -4.41
C GLN A 100 14.16 4.64 -4.82
N LEU A 101 13.26 3.71 -4.50
CA LEU A 101 11.83 3.84 -4.80
C LEU A 101 11.20 5.03 -4.06
N ASN A 102 11.58 5.27 -2.80
CA ASN A 102 11.10 6.44 -2.06
C ASN A 102 11.60 7.74 -2.69
N THR A 103 12.85 7.80 -3.17
CA THR A 103 13.36 8.97 -3.89
C THR A 103 12.55 9.23 -5.17
N ILE A 104 12.32 8.21 -5.99
CA ILE A 104 11.51 8.33 -7.22
C ILE A 104 10.08 8.80 -6.89
N ALA A 105 9.46 8.25 -5.85
CA ALA A 105 8.13 8.68 -5.42
C ALA A 105 8.08 10.18 -5.06
N THR A 106 9.10 10.68 -4.35
CA THR A 106 9.17 12.11 -4.02
C THR A 106 9.41 13.01 -5.23
N GLU A 107 10.11 12.53 -6.26
CA GLU A 107 10.30 13.28 -7.52
C GLU A 107 8.98 13.36 -8.31
N LEU A 108 8.25 12.25 -8.41
CA LEU A 108 6.94 12.22 -9.07
C LEU A 108 5.90 13.10 -8.36
N ASP A 109 5.92 13.16 -7.03
CA ASP A 109 5.03 14.06 -6.28
C ASP A 109 5.31 15.53 -6.61
N LYS A 110 6.59 15.93 -6.73
CA LYS A 110 6.97 17.29 -7.14
C LYS A 110 6.55 17.61 -8.58
N GLU A 111 6.75 16.66 -9.50
CA GLU A 111 6.30 16.83 -10.89
C GLU A 111 4.78 16.99 -10.95
N ARG A 112 4.01 16.18 -10.22
CA ARG A 112 2.56 16.29 -10.15
C ARG A 112 2.11 17.67 -9.68
N ASP A 113 2.77 18.23 -8.68
CA ASP A 113 2.42 19.56 -8.16
C ASP A 113 2.77 20.68 -9.16
N LEU A 114 3.89 20.57 -9.89
CA LEU A 114 4.22 21.47 -11.01
C LEU A 114 3.17 21.41 -12.12
N TRP A 115 2.68 20.22 -12.47
CA TRP A 115 1.62 20.06 -13.46
C TRP A 115 0.32 20.73 -13.02
N LYS A 116 -0.08 20.60 -11.75
CA LYS A 116 -1.27 21.29 -11.20
C LYS A 116 -1.17 22.81 -11.29
N MET A 117 0.02 23.36 -11.04
CA MET A 117 0.24 24.81 -11.16
C MET A 117 0.13 25.27 -12.61
N LYS A 118 0.72 24.54 -13.57
CA LYS A 118 0.61 24.85 -15.00
C LYS A 118 -0.84 24.82 -15.49
N THR A 119 -1.61 23.82 -15.07
CA THR A 119 -3.03 23.71 -15.47
C THR A 119 -3.86 24.87 -14.92
N HIS A 120 -3.57 25.36 -13.72
CA HIS A 120 -4.28 26.53 -13.18
C HIS A 120 -3.91 27.81 -13.96
N GLU A 121 -2.63 28.00 -14.27
CA GLU A 121 -2.20 29.15 -15.08
C GLU A 121 -2.82 29.13 -16.49
N GLU A 122 -2.94 27.95 -17.10
CA GLU A 122 -3.64 27.79 -18.39
C GLU A 122 -5.15 28.06 -18.27
N GLN A 123 -5.79 27.62 -17.18
CA GLN A 123 -7.19 27.92 -16.90
C GLN A 123 -7.42 29.44 -16.75
N ASP A 124 -6.59 30.15 -15.99
CA ASP A 124 -6.69 31.60 -15.80
C ASP A 124 -6.52 32.36 -17.14
N LYS A 125 -5.60 31.88 -18.01
CA LYS A 125 -5.42 32.44 -19.36
C LYS A 125 -6.64 32.21 -20.24
N ASN A 126 -7.25 31.02 -20.16
CA ASN A 126 -8.45 30.70 -20.93
C ASN A 126 -9.65 31.54 -20.48
N GLU A 127 -9.87 31.69 -19.17
CA GLU A 127 -10.94 32.55 -18.62
C GLU A 127 -10.77 34.02 -19.05
N ASN A 128 -9.53 34.53 -19.09
CA ASN A 128 -9.25 35.88 -19.59
C ASN A 128 -9.58 36.01 -21.10
N LEU A 129 -9.29 35.00 -21.91
CA LEU A 129 -9.63 34.99 -23.33
C LEU A 129 -11.16 34.93 -23.54
N GLU A 130 -11.86 34.08 -22.80
CA GLU A 130 -13.33 33.99 -22.86
C GLU A 130 -13.99 35.33 -22.50
N ASN A 131 -13.50 36.01 -21.47
CA ASN A 131 -13.95 37.36 -21.11
C ASN A 131 -13.68 38.40 -22.21
N LYS A 132 -12.57 38.28 -22.96
CA LYS A 132 -12.29 39.17 -24.10
C LYS A 132 -13.19 38.87 -25.29
N VAL A 133 -13.47 37.61 -25.58
CA VAL A 133 -14.40 37.19 -26.64
C VAL A 133 -15.80 37.73 -26.33
N ALA A 134 -16.30 37.55 -25.10
CA ALA A 134 -17.61 38.06 -24.70
C ALA A 134 -17.76 39.58 -24.89
N LYS A 135 -16.72 40.36 -24.55
CA LYS A 135 -16.71 41.82 -24.78
C LYS A 135 -16.74 42.21 -26.27
N LEU A 136 -16.07 41.43 -27.12
CA LEU A 136 -16.09 41.65 -28.56
C LEU A 136 -17.45 41.31 -29.16
N GLU A 137 -18.08 40.23 -28.70
CA GLU A 137 -19.44 39.83 -29.11
C GLU A 137 -20.47 40.91 -28.73
N GLU A 138 -20.39 41.46 -27.51
CA GLU A 138 -21.25 42.57 -27.08
C GLU A 138 -21.06 43.82 -27.97
N ALA A 139 -19.81 44.17 -28.29
CA ALA A 139 -19.50 45.30 -29.16
C ALA A 139 -20.02 45.09 -30.59
N LEU A 140 -19.90 43.88 -31.13
CA LEU A 140 -20.45 43.52 -32.45
C LEU A 140 -21.97 43.63 -32.45
N GLN A 141 -22.64 43.14 -31.40
CA GLN A 141 -24.09 43.23 -31.27
C GLN A 141 -24.59 44.69 -31.27
N ILE A 142 -23.86 45.60 -30.60
CA ILE A 142 -24.16 47.04 -30.61
C ILE A 142 -24.06 47.59 -32.04
N LEU A 143 -22.96 47.29 -32.75
CA LEU A 143 -22.76 47.76 -34.12
C LEU A 143 -23.80 47.21 -35.11
N GLU A 144 -24.22 45.95 -34.94
CA GLU A 144 -25.28 45.36 -35.75
C GLU A 144 -26.64 46.05 -35.52
N ASN A 145 -26.96 46.37 -34.26
CA ASN A 145 -28.16 47.11 -33.91
C ASN A 145 -28.15 48.51 -34.54
N ASP A 146 -27.02 49.22 -34.42
CA ASP A 146 -26.83 50.54 -35.03
C ASP A 146 -27.03 50.46 -36.56
N LEU A 147 -26.38 49.50 -37.22
CA LEU A 147 -26.48 49.32 -38.67
C LEU A 147 -27.92 49.05 -39.13
N ASN A 148 -28.66 48.24 -38.37
CA ASN A 148 -30.06 47.96 -38.70
C ASN A 148 -30.95 49.19 -38.51
N SER A 149 -30.67 50.05 -37.52
CA SER A 149 -31.41 51.30 -37.35
C SER A 149 -31.30 52.24 -38.55
N TYR A 150 -30.20 52.18 -39.30
CA TYR A 150 -30.02 52.97 -40.53
C TYR A 150 -30.77 52.41 -41.74
N LYS A 151 -31.15 51.12 -41.75
CA LYS A 151 -31.90 50.52 -42.87
C LYS A 151 -33.38 50.92 -42.88
N ASP A 152 -33.88 51.46 -41.78
CA ASP A 152 -35.27 51.90 -41.63
C ASP A 152 -35.51 53.37 -42.06
N PHE A 153 -34.45 54.07 -42.50
CA PHE A 153 -34.51 55.43 -43.06
C PHE A 153 -34.38 55.42 -44.59
#